data_AF-A0A1F7XDA4-F1
#
_entry.id   AF-A0A1F7XDA4-F1
#
_cell.length_a   1.000
_cell.length_b   1.000
_cell.length_c   1.000
_cell.angle_alpha   90.00
_cell.angle_beta   90.00
_cell.angle_gamma   90.00
#
_symmetry.space_group_name_H-M   'P 1'
#
loop_
_entity.id
_entity.type
_entity.pdbx_description
1 polymer ?
#
loop_
_entity_poly.entity_id
_entity_poly.type
_entity_poly.pdbx_seq_one_letter_code
_entity_poly.pdbx_strand_id
1 'polypeptide(L)'
;MPVTKTAKRALRGSKRKGQINSLILSMLEIAVRKARVSKTKESILKAVSLLDRASKKKAIHKNKASRIKSSLAKLLPKRVAGKSKKNLKKGNK
;
A
#
# COMPACT_ATOMS: atom_id res chain seq x y z
N MET A 1 -30.41 -14.39 8.69
CA MET A 1 -31.05 -13.35 7.84
C MET A 1 -31.30 -12.10 8.68
N PRO A 2 -31.08 -10.87 8.20
CA PRO A 2 -31.31 -9.67 9.01
C PRO A 2 -32.80 -9.46 9.28
N VAL A 3 -33.17 -9.45 10.56
CA VAL A 3 -34.57 -9.34 11.01
C VAL A 3 -35.02 -7.87 11.06
N THR A 4 -34.21 -7.00 11.65
CA THR A 4 -34.52 -5.57 11.80
C THR A 4 -34.20 -4.75 10.55
N LYS A 5 -34.88 -3.60 10.40
CA LYS A 5 -34.64 -2.65 9.28
C LYS A 5 -33.19 -2.15 9.25
N THR A 6 -32.59 -1.91 10.42
CA THR A 6 -31.19 -1.49 10.57
C THR A 6 -30.23 -2.59 10.12
N ALA A 7 -30.48 -3.85 10.48
CA ALA A 7 -29.67 -4.98 10.03
C ALA A 7 -29.74 -5.17 8.51
N LYS A 8 -30.92 -5.02 7.89
CA LYS A 8 -31.07 -5.06 6.42
C LYS A 8 -30.26 -3.95 5.73
N ARG A 9 -30.26 -2.72 6.30
CA ARG A 9 -29.46 -1.59 5.80
C ARG A 9 -27.96 -1.85 5.94
N ALA A 10 -27.53 -2.36 7.09
CA ALA A 10 -26.14 -2.72 7.35
C ALA A 10 -25.63 -3.78 6.35
N LEU A 11 -26.44 -4.82 6.08
CA LEU A 11 -26.11 -5.84 5.09
C LEU A 11 -25.90 -5.26 3.69
N ARG A 12 -26.77 -4.36 3.23
CA ARG A 12 -26.61 -3.68 1.93
C ARG A 12 -25.32 -2.87 1.87
N GLY A 13 -25.02 -2.12 2.93
CA GLY A 13 -23.78 -1.35 3.02
C GLY A 13 -22.53 -2.23 3.04
N SER A 14 -22.57 -3.35 3.77
CA SER A 14 -21.49 -4.33 3.84
C SER A 14 -21.22 -4.95 2.47
N LYS A 15 -22.25 -5.39 1.74
CA LYS A 15 -22.11 -5.97 0.40
C LYS A 15 -21.39 -5.04 -0.58
N ARG A 16 -21.80 -3.77 -0.65
CA ARG A 16 -21.15 -2.76 -1.53
C ARG A 16 -19.69 -2.54 -1.15
N LYS A 17 -19.39 -2.40 0.14
CA LYS A 17 -18.01 -2.25 0.63
C LYS A 17 -17.16 -3.49 0.33
N GLY A 18 -17.73 -4.69 0.49
CA GLY A 18 -17.09 -5.96 0.19
C GLY A 18 -16.66 -6.07 -1.27
N GLN A 19 -17.53 -5.71 -2.21
CA GLN A 19 -17.21 -5.71 -3.64
C GLN A 19 -16.02 -4.79 -3.98
N ILE A 20 -16.05 -3.55 -3.47
CA ILE A 20 -14.97 -2.58 -3.69
C ILE A 20 -13.66 -3.04 -3.04
N ASN A 21 -13.74 -3.54 -1.80
CA ASN A 21 -12.56 -4.03 -1.09
C ASN A 21 -11.95 -5.26 -1.78
N SER A 22 -12.78 -6.18 -2.28
CA SER A 22 -12.32 -7.35 -3.03
C SER A 22 -11.53 -6.95 -4.28
N LEU A 23 -12.02 -5.96 -5.02
CA LEU A 23 -11.32 -5.42 -6.19
C LEU A 23 -9.96 -4.80 -5.81
N ILE A 24 -9.92 -3.99 -4.75
CA ILE A 24 -8.67 -3.36 -4.28
C ILE A 24 -7.67 -4.44 -3.83
N LEU A 25 -8.14 -5.46 -3.11
CA LEU A 25 -7.30 -6.55 -2.61
C LEU A 25 -6.73 -7.40 -3.75
N SER A 26 -7.53 -7.75 -4.77
CA SER A 26 -7.06 -8.53 -5.91
C SER A 26 -6.03 -7.75 -6.74
N MET A 27 -6.28 -6.47 -7.00
CA MET A 27 -5.32 -5.59 -7.69
C MET A 27 -3.99 -5.49 -6.93
N LEU A 28 -4.07 -5.35 -5.61
CA LEU A 28 -2.88 -5.28 -4.77
C LEU A 28 -2.11 -6.60 -4.77
N GLU A 29 -2.80 -7.73 -4.66
CA GLU A 29 -2.18 -9.06 -4.67
C GLU A 29 -1.39 -9.28 -5.96
N ILE A 30 -1.99 -9.00 -7.11
CA ILE A 30 -1.34 -9.10 -8.42
C ILE A 30 -0.10 -8.20 -8.48
N ALA A 31 -0.22 -6.95 -8.03
CA ALA A 31 0.89 -6.00 -8.02
C ALA A 31 2.05 -6.46 -7.11
N VAL A 32 1.74 -6.97 -5.91
CA VAL A 32 2.75 -7.49 -4.97
C VAL A 32 3.41 -8.75 -5.53
N ARG A 33 2.63 -9.66 -6.15
CA ARG A 33 3.18 -10.86 -6.79
C ARG A 33 4.12 -10.49 -7.93
N LYS A 34 3.70 -9.57 -8.80
CA LYS A 34 4.54 -9.05 -9.89
C LYS A 34 5.84 -8.43 -9.36
N ALA A 35 5.76 -7.57 -8.35
CA ALA A 35 6.93 -6.92 -7.76
C ALA A 35 7.94 -7.92 -7.15
N ARG A 36 7.47 -9.02 -6.56
CA ARG A 36 8.33 -10.08 -6.03
C ARG A 36 9.07 -10.86 -7.12
N VAL A 37 8.41 -11.11 -8.25
CA VAL A 37 8.98 -11.87 -9.37
C VAL A 37 9.93 -10.99 -10.18
N SER A 38 9.46 -9.84 -10.67
CA SER A 38 10.24 -9.01 -11.60
C SER A 38 11.34 -8.22 -10.92
N LYS A 39 11.20 -7.87 -9.63
CA LYS A 39 12.16 -7.07 -8.85
C LYS A 39 12.57 -5.74 -9.49
N THR A 40 11.83 -5.27 -10.50
CA THR A 40 12.08 -4.00 -11.18
C THR A 40 11.59 -2.83 -10.34
N LYS A 41 12.30 -1.70 -10.40
CA LYS A 41 11.95 -0.48 -9.66
C LYS A 41 10.51 -0.01 -9.92
N GLU A 42 10.07 -0.05 -11.16
CA GLU A 42 8.72 0.36 -11.57
C GLU A 42 7.63 -0.52 -10.95
N SER A 43 7.82 -1.84 -10.97
CA SER A 43 6.86 -2.79 -10.39
C SER A 43 6.71 -2.59 -8.89
N ILE A 44 7.83 -2.32 -8.19
CA ILE A 44 7.86 -2.05 -6.76
C ILE A 44 7.17 -0.71 -6.45
N LEU A 45 7.45 0.35 -7.20
CA LEU A 45 6.81 1.65 -7.01
C LEU A 45 5.29 1.58 -7.23
N LYS A 46 4.84 0.85 -8.25
CA LYS A 46 3.41 0.61 -8.50
C LYS A 46 2.76 -0.14 -7.34
N ALA A 47 3.39 -1.20 -6.84
CA ALA A 47 2.90 -1.97 -5.70
C ALA A 47 2.82 -1.12 -4.42
N VAL A 48 3.85 -0.30 -4.13
CA VAL A 48 3.87 0.60 -2.96
C VAL A 48 2.77 1.65 -3.04
N SER A 49 2.56 2.26 -4.22
CA SER A 49 1.48 3.24 -4.41
C SER A 49 0.08 2.65 -4.21
N LEU A 50 -0.16 1.43 -4.68
CA LEU A 50 -1.43 0.72 -4.46
C LEU A 50 -1.61 0.36 -2.98
N LEU A 51 -0.55 -0.10 -2.32
CA LEU A 51 -0.55 -0.45 -0.90
C LEU A 51 -0.91 0.74 -0.01
N ASP A 52 -0.34 1.91 -0.29
CA ASP A 52 -0.60 3.14 0.48
C ASP A 52 -2.04 3.63 0.28
N ARG A 53 -2.56 3.53 -0.95
CA ARG A 53 -3.97 3.83 -1.24
C ARG A 53 -4.92 2.86 -0.52
N ALA A 54 -4.62 1.57 -0.52
CA ALA A 54 -5.40 0.55 0.19
C ALA A 54 -5.41 0.78 1.71
N SER A 55 -4.28 1.21 2.28
CA SER A 55 -4.16 1.60 3.69
C SER A 55 -5.01 2.84 4.01
N LYS A 56 -4.94 3.89 3.17
CA LYS A 56 -5.75 5.11 3.34
C LYS A 56 -7.26 4.81 3.31
N LYS A 57 -7.68 3.85 2.47
CA LYS A 57 -9.07 3.39 2.38
C LYS A 57 -9.47 2.37 3.47
N LYS A 58 -8.57 2.06 4.40
CA LYS A 58 -8.76 1.07 5.48
C LYS A 58 -9.09 -0.34 4.99
N ALA A 59 -8.79 -0.66 3.73
CA ALA A 59 -8.89 -2.03 3.21
C ALA A 59 -7.83 -2.94 3.84
N ILE A 60 -6.69 -2.36 4.24
CA ILE A 60 -5.59 -3.03 4.93
C ILE A 60 -5.15 -2.17 6.11
N HIS A 61 -4.79 -2.82 7.22
CA HIS A 61 -4.26 -2.12 8.38
C HIS A 61 -2.88 -1.49 8.10
N LYS A 62 -2.63 -0.30 8.65
CA LYS A 62 -1.38 0.46 8.49
C LYS A 62 -0.12 -0.38 8.75
N ASN A 63 -0.14 -1.22 9.80
CA ASN A 63 1.02 -2.06 10.14
C ASN A 63 1.26 -3.16 9.10
N LYS A 64 0.20 -3.72 8.51
CA LYS A 64 0.31 -4.71 7.43
C LYS A 64 0.87 -4.06 6.17
N ALA A 65 0.42 -2.84 5.85
CA ALA A 65 1.00 -2.05 4.77
C ALA A 65 2.49 -1.75 5.02
N SER A 66 2.87 -1.24 6.20
CA SER A 66 4.27 -0.99 6.55
C SER A 66 5.15 -2.23 6.45
N ARG A 67 4.65 -3.39 6.90
CA ARG A 67 5.35 -4.67 6.81
C ARG A 67 5.63 -5.07 5.36
N ILE A 68 4.61 -4.99 4.50
CA ILE A 68 4.75 -5.32 3.08
C ILE A 68 5.69 -4.32 2.39
N LYS A 69 5.56 -3.02 2.68
CA LYS A 69 6.47 -1.99 2.15
C LYS A 69 7.92 -2.26 2.52
N SER A 70 8.19 -2.59 3.78
CA SER A 70 9.53 -2.99 4.24
C SER A 70 10.05 -4.21 3.49
N SER A 71 9.22 -5.24 3.30
CA SER A 71 9.62 -6.45 2.56
C SER A 71 9.99 -6.16 1.09
N LEU A 72 9.23 -5.28 0.41
CA LEU A 72 9.52 -4.90 -0.98
C LEU A 72 10.76 -4.02 -1.09
N ALA A 73 10.99 -3.13 -0.12
CA ALA A 73 12.17 -2.27 -0.10
C ALA A 73 13.48 -3.08 0.01
N LYS A 74 13.46 -4.21 0.72
CA LYS A 74 14.62 -5.12 0.85
C LYS A 74 15.00 -5.83 -0.45
N LEU A 75 14.09 -5.88 -1.43
CA LEU A 75 14.38 -6.46 -2.75
C LEU A 75 15.22 -5.52 -3.63
N LEU A 76 15.23 -4.22 -3.31
CA LEU A 76 16.07 -3.27 -4.00
C LEU A 76 17.52 -3.37 -3.48
N PRO A 77 18.52 -3.17 -4.36
CA PRO A 77 19.91 -3.15 -3.92
C PRO A 77 20.12 -2.10 -2.84
N LYS A 78 20.79 -2.50 -1.76
CA LYS A 78 21.10 -1.61 -0.64
C LYS A 78 21.93 -0.46 -1.18
N ARG A 79 21.39 0.76 -1.15
CA ARG A 79 22.19 1.95 -1.40
C ARG A 79 23.28 1.98 -0.32
N VAL A 80 24.53 1.78 -0.73
CA VAL A 80 25.68 2.21 0.07
C VAL A 80 25.45 3.66 0.44
N ALA A 81 25.55 3.98 1.73
CA ALA A 81 25.26 5.29 2.26
C ALA A 81 26.23 6.32 1.64
N GLY A 82 25.80 6.92 0.53
CA GLY A 82 26.47 8.05 -0.09
C GLY A 82 26.34 9.25 0.84
N LYS A 83 27.46 9.63 1.45
CA LYS A 83 27.76 10.86 2.20
C LYS A 83 26.64 11.90 2.14
N SER A 84 26.05 12.20 3.29
CA SER A 84 25.21 13.38 3.49
C SER A 84 25.92 14.60 2.89
N LYS A 85 25.33 15.25 1.89
CA LYS A 85 25.77 16.59 1.48
C LYS A 85 25.50 17.54 2.66
N LYS A 86 26.48 17.69 3.55
CA LYS A 86 26.61 18.90 4.38
C LYS A 86 26.75 20.09 3.43
N ASN A 87 26.15 21.21 3.83
CA ASN A 87 26.20 22.56 3.25
C ASN A 87 24.98 22.99 2.42
N LEU A 88 23.87 23.25 3.10
CA LEU A 88 23.06 24.44 2.79
C LEU A 88 23.10 25.36 4.01
N LYS A 89 24.07 26.28 4.05
CA LYS A 89 24.03 27.57 4.75
C LYS A 89 25.29 28.36 4.42
N LYS A 90 25.30 28.96 3.23
CA LYS A 90 26.07 30.16 2.90
C LYS A 90 25.25 30.94 1.88
N GLY A 91 24.26 31.66 2.37
CA GLY A 91 23.80 32.91 1.76
C GLY A 91 24.30 34.00 2.70
N ASN A 92 25.39 34.65 2.31
CA ASN A 92 25.96 35.81 2.97
C ASN A 92 25.01 37.02 2.83
N LYS A 93 25.12 37.93 3.80
CA LYS A 93 24.81 39.38 3.79
C LYS A 93 23.91 39.90 2.67
#